data_AF-A0A7J7MX61-F1
#
_entry.id   AF-A0A7J7MX61-F1
#
_cell.length_a   1.000
_cell.length_b   1.000
_cell.length_c   1.000
_cell.angle_alpha   90.00
_cell.angle_beta   90.00
_cell.angle_gamma   90.00
#
_symmetry.space_group_name_H-M   'P 1'
#
loop_
_entity.id
_entity.type
_entity.pdbx_description
1 polymer ?
#
loop_
_entity_poly.entity_id
_entity_poly.type
_entity_poly.pdbx_seq_one_letter_code
_entity_poly.pdbx_strand_id
1 'polypeptide(L)'
;ILPTTRYRAEARSPNNEVAMLTAHVTCEMREFDIEVVVVVVLCQQEEDAAIYIVTLKQTPTAHYNGEMGLEGFSSRNVGFRYEEALGRYNKLNKPRNISRSDRCYSSYLTRVHDSLLRRVLKGQNYLKIYSYHYLINGFSVLVTPRQAKKLSRRREVANVVLDFSVRTATTHTPQFLGLPQGAWPQEGGPEFAGEGIVIGFIDTGIDPMHPSFSDNMSENSFPVPTHFSGICEVTRDFPSGSCNRKLIGARHFSASAITRGIFNASQDYASPFDGDGHGTHTASTAAGNYGIPVLVAGHYFGNASGMAPRSQ
;
A
#
# COMPACT_ATOMS: atom_id res chain seq x y z
N ILE A 1 55.61 -23.78 30.18
CA ILE A 1 56.32 -23.51 28.89
C ILE A 1 55.62 -22.33 28.24
N LEU A 2 56.38 -21.37 27.71
CA LEU A 2 55.87 -20.09 27.17
C LEU A 2 55.08 -20.27 25.84
N PRO A 3 54.26 -19.27 25.43
CA PRO A 3 53.27 -19.41 24.36
C PRO A 3 53.81 -19.06 22.97
N THR A 4 52.99 -19.27 21.94
CA THR A 4 53.14 -18.61 20.63
C THR A 4 51.82 -18.02 20.13
N THR A 5 51.65 -16.73 20.38
CA THR A 5 50.67 -15.86 19.71
C THR A 5 51.16 -15.54 18.29
N ARG A 6 50.27 -15.41 17.31
CA ARG A 6 50.55 -14.70 16.04
C ARG A 6 49.55 -13.59 15.82
N TYR A 7 50.01 -12.35 15.99
CA TYR A 7 49.37 -11.18 15.40
C TYR A 7 49.97 -10.95 14.00
N ARG A 8 49.13 -10.50 13.06
CA ARG A 8 49.60 -9.80 11.84
C ARG A 8 48.94 -8.43 11.83
N ALA A 9 49.73 -7.41 12.14
CA ALA A 9 49.37 -6.03 11.91
C ALA A 9 50.12 -5.55 10.67
N GLU A 10 49.41 -4.97 9.70
CA GLU A 10 50.01 -4.22 8.60
C GLU A 10 49.41 -2.81 8.61
N ALA A 11 50.28 -1.84 8.86
CA ALA A 11 49.98 -0.42 8.76
C ALA A 11 51.07 0.24 7.91
N ARG A 12 50.66 0.90 6.83
CA ARG A 12 51.45 1.91 6.13
C ARG A 12 50.52 3.05 5.71
N SER A 13 50.77 4.22 6.30
CA SER A 13 50.38 5.53 5.75
C SER A 13 51.66 6.13 5.14
N PRO A 14 51.57 6.93 4.06
CA PRO A 14 51.35 8.37 4.27
C PRO A 14 50.42 9.00 3.22
N ASN A 15 49.30 9.56 3.67
CA ASN A 15 48.81 10.89 3.26
C ASN A 15 47.66 11.32 4.18
N ASN A 16 47.51 12.63 4.37
CA ASN A 16 46.58 13.21 5.35
C ASN A 16 45.12 13.02 4.95
N GLU A 17 44.42 12.09 5.59
CA GLU A 17 42.97 12.16 5.77
C GLU A 17 42.54 11.41 7.04
N VAL A 18 41.46 11.86 7.68
CA VAL A 18 41.06 11.40 9.02
C VAL A 18 40.45 10.00 8.94
N ALA A 19 41.19 8.98 9.36
CA ALA A 19 40.69 7.62 9.50
C ALA A 19 39.64 7.55 10.63
N MET A 20 38.36 7.51 10.26
CA MET A 20 37.25 7.30 11.19
C MET A 20 37.27 5.85 11.69
N LEU A 21 37.84 5.63 12.88
CA LEU A 21 37.82 4.33 13.56
C LEU A 21 36.41 4.01 14.08
N THR A 22 35.66 3.22 13.33
CA THR A 22 34.39 2.64 13.78
C THR A 22 34.64 1.55 14.81
N ALA A 23 34.55 1.90 16.10
CA ALA A 23 34.68 0.93 17.19
C ALA A 23 33.36 0.16 17.41
N HIS A 24 33.28 -1.08 16.93
CA HIS A 24 32.21 -2.00 17.35
C HIS A 24 32.46 -2.49 18.77
N VAL A 25 31.74 -1.93 19.74
CA VAL A 25 31.76 -2.40 21.14
C VAL A 25 30.82 -3.59 21.27
N THR A 26 31.36 -4.81 21.26
CA THR A 26 30.63 -6.01 21.68
C THR A 26 30.65 -6.12 23.20
N CYS A 27 29.47 -6.06 23.81
CA CYS A 27 29.33 -6.13 25.27
C CYS A 27 29.34 -7.59 25.76
N GLU A 28 30.51 -8.10 26.12
CA GLU A 28 30.66 -9.35 26.88
C GLU A 28 30.78 -9.01 28.38
N MET A 29 29.89 -9.53 29.23
CA MET A 29 30.03 -9.39 30.68
C MET A 29 31.07 -10.39 31.21
N ARG A 30 32.10 -9.88 31.89
CA ARG A 30 32.89 -10.65 32.88
C ARG A 30 33.10 -9.78 34.10
N GLU A 31 32.73 -10.30 35.26
CA GLU A 31 33.03 -9.67 36.55
C GLU A 31 34.54 -9.77 36.83
N PHE A 32 35.12 -8.64 37.20
CA PHE A 32 36.41 -8.56 37.87
C PHE A 32 36.30 -7.48 38.96
N ASP A 33 36.54 -7.88 40.21
CA ASP A 33 36.48 -6.99 41.37
C ASP A 33 37.62 -5.97 41.38
N ILE A 34 37.33 -4.76 40.90
CA ILE A 34 38.10 -3.54 41.12
C ILE A 34 37.09 -2.42 41.38
N GLU A 35 37.40 -1.49 42.29
CA GLU A 35 36.59 -0.27 42.52
C GLU A 35 36.51 0.57 41.23
N VAL A 36 35.48 0.32 40.43
CA VAL A 36 35.13 1.12 39.26
C VAL A 36 34.03 2.09 39.65
N VAL A 37 34.29 3.38 39.48
CA VAL A 37 33.24 4.40 39.48
C VAL A 37 32.23 4.02 38.40
N VAL A 38 31.07 3.52 38.82
CA VAL A 38 30.00 3.11 37.90
C VAL A 38 29.36 4.37 37.31
N VAL A 39 30.02 4.94 36.31
CA VAL A 39 29.38 5.84 35.36
C VAL A 39 28.37 4.97 34.62
N VAL A 40 27.12 5.00 35.07
CA VAL A 40 26.00 4.39 34.36
C VAL A 40 25.79 5.19 33.08
N VAL A 41 26.60 4.90 32.07
CA VAL A 41 26.32 5.27 30.68
C VAL A 41 25.09 4.45 30.30
N LEU A 42 23.92 5.02 30.58
CA LEU A 42 22.70 4.59 29.94
C LEU A 42 22.94 4.75 28.44
N CYS A 43 23.24 3.63 27.77
CA CYS A 43 23.09 3.53 26.33
C CYS A 43 21.61 3.82 26.02
N GLN A 44 21.31 5.10 25.82
CA GLN A 44 20.17 5.50 25.02
C GLN A 44 20.49 5.02 23.61
N GLN A 45 20.11 3.78 23.35
CA GLN A 45 19.87 3.31 22.00
C GLN A 45 18.93 4.35 21.39
N GLU A 46 19.42 5.13 20.43
CA GLU A 46 18.56 5.97 19.60
C GLU A 46 17.61 4.99 18.90
N GLU A 47 16.40 4.88 19.42
CA GLU A 47 15.39 4.02 18.85
C GLU A 47 14.89 4.70 17.58
N ASP A 48 15.56 4.41 16.47
CA ASP A 48 15.32 5.01 15.15
C ASP A 48 13.82 5.11 14.86
N ALA A 49 13.42 6.29 14.36
CA ALA A 49 12.03 6.52 14.01
C ALA A 49 11.63 5.63 12.82
N ALA A 50 10.57 4.86 13.00
CA ALA A 50 10.02 3.99 11.98
C ALA A 50 8.56 4.33 11.71
N ILE A 51 8.05 3.90 10.55
CA ILE A 51 6.65 4.12 10.21
C ILE A 51 5.82 2.99 10.81
N TYR A 52 4.81 3.38 11.58
CA TYR A 52 3.84 2.46 12.17
C TYR A 52 2.45 2.73 11.62
N ILE A 53 1.71 1.67 11.30
CA ILE A 53 0.28 1.71 11.00
C ILE A 53 -0.48 1.51 12.30
N VAL A 54 -1.26 2.52 12.68
CA VAL A 54 -2.10 2.54 13.89
C VAL A 54 -3.56 2.40 13.47
N THR A 55 -4.24 1.36 13.93
CA THR A 55 -5.68 1.16 13.70
C THR A 55 -6.48 1.47 14.95
N LEU A 56 -7.68 2.02 14.78
CA LEU A 56 -8.59 2.41 15.87
C LEU A 56 -9.78 1.45 15.96
N LYS A 57 -10.38 1.34 17.14
CA LYS A 57 -11.53 0.43 17.40
C LYS A 57 -12.86 0.95 16.84
N GLN A 58 -12.94 2.23 16.47
CA GLN A 58 -14.13 2.81 15.87
C GLN A 58 -14.28 2.35 14.42
N THR A 59 -15.51 2.09 13.98
CA THR A 59 -15.83 1.64 12.63
C THR A 59 -15.38 2.62 11.52
N PRO A 60 -14.88 2.12 10.39
CA PRO A 60 -14.51 2.93 9.23
C PRO A 60 -15.75 3.36 8.42
N THR A 61 -15.57 4.25 7.44
CA THR A 61 -16.66 4.80 6.62
C THR A 61 -17.45 3.71 5.89
N ALA A 62 -16.80 2.67 5.35
CA ALA A 62 -17.51 1.61 4.62
C ALA A 62 -18.59 0.88 5.47
N HIS A 63 -18.35 0.70 6.78
CA HIS A 63 -19.32 0.08 7.68
C HIS A 63 -20.51 1.00 7.98
N TYR A 64 -20.26 2.31 8.10
CA TYR A 64 -21.31 3.31 8.33
C TYR A 64 -22.29 3.40 7.16
N ASN A 65 -21.79 3.27 5.92
CA ASN A 65 -22.61 3.21 4.72
C ASN A 65 -23.44 1.91 4.64
N GLY A 66 -22.87 0.77 5.05
CA GLY A 66 -23.59 -0.50 5.12
C GLY A 66 -24.80 -0.45 6.05
N GLU A 67 -24.67 0.14 7.25
CA GLU A 67 -25.79 0.31 8.18
C GLU A 67 -26.90 1.22 7.62
N MET A 68 -26.57 2.32 6.95
CA MET A 68 -27.59 3.20 6.33
C MET A 68 -28.26 2.57 5.09
N GLY A 69 -27.55 1.76 4.31
CA GLY A 69 -28.14 1.04 3.18
C GLY A 69 -29.21 0.02 3.61
N LEU A 70 -29.07 -0.54 4.81
CA LEU A 70 -29.99 -1.53 5.37
C LEU A 70 -31.27 -0.91 5.96
N GLU A 71 -31.25 0.34 6.45
CA GLU A 71 -32.48 1.05 6.86
C GLU A 71 -33.39 1.38 5.65
N GLY A 72 -32.89 1.31 4.41
CA GLY A 72 -33.66 1.54 3.18
C GLY A 72 -34.34 0.30 2.58
N PHE A 73 -33.96 -0.93 2.97
CA PHE A 73 -34.51 -2.17 2.42
C PHE A 73 -35.45 -2.85 3.42
N SER A 74 -36.75 -2.52 3.32
CA SER A 74 -37.80 -3.31 3.97
C SER A 74 -37.78 -4.75 3.43
N SER A 75 -37.74 -5.73 4.33
CA SER A 75 -37.51 -7.14 4.03
C SER A 75 -38.43 -7.72 2.96
N ARG A 76 -37.85 -8.15 1.83
CA ARG A 76 -38.40 -9.22 0.99
C ARG A 76 -37.28 -10.15 0.46
N ASN A 77 -37.12 -11.27 1.15
CA ASN A 77 -36.65 -12.57 0.67
C ASN A 77 -35.35 -12.64 -0.18
N VAL A 78 -34.18 -12.58 0.48
CA VAL A 78 -33.10 -13.56 0.25
C VAL A 78 -32.44 -13.87 1.60
N GLY A 79 -32.34 -15.15 1.96
CA GLY A 79 -31.77 -15.58 3.23
C GLY A 79 -30.25 -15.77 3.18
N PHE A 80 -29.48 -14.77 3.63
CA PHE A 80 -28.06 -14.94 3.98
C PHE A 80 -27.83 -14.47 5.42
N ARG A 81 -27.55 -15.42 6.33
CA ARG A 81 -27.24 -15.12 7.74
C ARG A 81 -25.82 -14.54 7.85
N TYR A 82 -25.73 -13.26 8.20
CA TYR A 82 -24.49 -12.57 8.54
C TYR A 82 -24.36 -12.30 10.07
N GLU A 83 -24.95 -13.16 10.92
CA GLU A 83 -25.05 -12.90 12.37
C GLU A 83 -23.80 -13.24 13.19
N GLU A 84 -22.85 -14.05 12.69
CA GLU A 84 -21.73 -14.54 13.53
C GLU A 84 -20.52 -13.58 13.65
N ALA A 85 -20.48 -12.47 12.92
CA ALA A 85 -19.36 -11.51 12.96
C ALA A 85 -19.50 -10.39 14.02
N LEU A 86 -20.64 -10.27 14.72
CA LEU A 86 -20.93 -9.20 15.68
C LEU A 86 -20.32 -9.42 17.08
N GLY A 87 -19.07 -9.91 17.13
CA GLY A 87 -18.32 -10.12 18.36
C GLY A 87 -17.48 -8.91 18.79
N ARG A 88 -17.91 -8.20 19.85
CA ARG A 88 -17.11 -7.24 20.65
C ARG A 88 -16.73 -5.86 20.05
N TYR A 89 -17.49 -5.31 19.10
CA TYR A 89 -17.39 -3.87 18.81
C TYR A 89 -18.29 -3.07 19.77
N ASN A 90 -17.68 -2.14 20.53
CA ASN A 90 -18.41 -1.34 21.52
C ASN A 90 -19.45 -0.43 20.85
N LYS A 91 -20.64 -0.31 21.48
CA LYS A 91 -21.81 0.48 21.03
C LYS A 91 -21.44 1.78 20.30
N LEU A 92 -22.07 2.02 19.14
CA LEU A 92 -21.95 3.28 18.40
C LEU A 92 -22.32 4.48 19.27
N ASN A 93 -21.35 5.37 19.49
CA ASN A 93 -21.63 6.75 19.86
C ASN A 93 -21.96 7.55 18.58
N LYS A 94 -23.21 7.46 18.08
CA LYS A 94 -23.68 8.31 16.96
C LYS A 94 -23.62 9.80 17.38
N PRO A 95 -22.82 10.67 16.73
CA PRO A 95 -22.80 12.11 17.03
C PRO A 95 -24.14 12.74 16.64
N ARG A 96 -24.69 13.60 17.51
CA ARG A 96 -26.11 13.99 17.48
C ARG A 96 -26.59 14.87 16.31
N ASN A 97 -25.73 15.31 15.40
CA ASN A 97 -26.08 16.26 14.32
C ASN A 97 -25.11 16.17 13.12
N ILE A 98 -25.35 15.26 12.16
CA ILE A 98 -24.75 15.31 10.81
C ILE A 98 -25.77 14.76 9.80
N SER A 99 -26.16 15.55 8.80
CA SER A 99 -26.83 15.08 7.58
C SER A 99 -25.91 15.28 6.36
N ARG A 100 -26.10 14.46 5.30
CA ARG A 100 -25.20 14.28 4.14
C ARG A 100 -23.84 13.68 4.53
N SER A 101 -23.79 12.35 4.51
CA SER A 101 -23.14 11.53 5.54
C SER A 101 -21.71 11.04 5.27
N ASP A 102 -21.25 10.96 4.03
CA ASP A 102 -20.01 10.23 3.69
C ASP A 102 -18.74 11.08 3.85
N ARG A 103 -18.74 12.26 3.21
CA ARG A 103 -17.60 13.20 3.23
C ARG A 103 -17.41 13.80 4.62
N CYS A 104 -18.50 13.98 5.37
CA CYS A 104 -18.47 14.49 6.74
C CYS A 104 -17.91 13.45 7.71
N TYR A 105 -18.35 12.18 7.65
CA TYR A 105 -17.82 11.12 8.54
C TYR A 105 -16.34 10.83 8.26
N SER A 106 -15.93 10.75 6.99
CA SER A 106 -14.51 10.59 6.63
C SER A 106 -13.64 11.75 7.13
N SER A 107 -14.12 12.99 6.99
CA SER A 107 -13.46 14.19 7.54
C SER A 107 -13.41 14.20 9.07
N TYR A 108 -14.43 13.63 9.73
CA TYR A 108 -14.47 13.46 11.18
C TYR A 108 -13.43 12.43 11.65
N LEU A 109 -13.31 11.28 10.98
CA LEU A 109 -12.30 10.26 11.31
C LEU A 109 -10.87 10.84 11.24
N THR A 110 -10.54 11.61 10.20
CA THR A 110 -9.25 12.30 10.11
C THR A 110 -9.01 13.25 11.30
N ARG A 111 -10.04 14.00 11.73
CA ARG A 111 -9.94 14.86 12.95
C ARG A 111 -9.75 14.04 14.23
N VAL A 112 -10.33 12.84 14.32
CA VAL A 112 -10.10 11.92 15.44
C VAL A 112 -8.65 11.44 15.47
N HIS A 113 -8.06 11.09 14.31
CA HIS A 113 -6.63 10.75 14.19
C HIS A 113 -5.75 11.90 14.68
N ASP A 114 -6.01 13.12 14.20
CA ASP A 114 -5.25 14.32 14.55
C ASP A 114 -5.45 14.75 16.02
N SER A 115 -6.62 14.49 16.62
CA SER A 115 -6.85 14.70 18.04
C SER A 115 -6.10 13.69 18.89
N LEU A 116 -6.04 12.42 18.46
CA LEU A 116 -5.33 11.37 19.18
C LEU A 116 -3.82 11.63 19.17
N LEU A 117 -3.23 11.87 18.00
CA LEU A 117 -1.79 12.16 17.86
C LEU A 117 -1.36 13.37 18.72
N ARG A 118 -2.04 14.52 18.58
CA ARG A 118 -1.75 15.72 19.38
C ARG A 118 -1.89 15.53 20.89
N ARG A 119 -2.76 14.63 21.33
CA ARG A 119 -3.00 14.34 22.76
C ARG A 119 -1.97 13.38 23.34
N VAL A 120 -1.60 12.33 22.60
CA VAL A 120 -0.70 11.27 23.07
C VAL A 120 0.77 11.67 22.92
N LEU A 121 1.10 12.38 21.86
CA LEU A 121 2.45 12.83 21.52
C LEU A 121 2.62 14.35 21.74
N LYS A 122 1.87 14.93 22.68
CA LYS A 122 1.96 16.36 23.01
C LYS A 122 3.42 16.74 23.31
N GLY A 123 3.92 17.77 22.63
CA GLY A 123 5.29 18.28 22.79
C GLY A 123 6.39 17.34 22.26
N GLN A 124 6.05 16.36 21.41
CA GLN A 124 7.00 15.46 20.77
C GLN A 124 6.86 15.54 19.25
N ASN A 125 7.97 15.34 18.53
CA ASN A 125 7.96 15.30 17.07
C ASN A 125 7.35 13.98 16.57
N TYR A 126 6.56 14.06 15.51
CA TYR A 126 6.02 12.93 14.74
C TYR A 126 5.61 13.44 13.36
N LEU A 127 5.60 12.57 12.34
CA LEU A 127 5.08 12.90 11.01
C LEU A 127 3.98 11.92 10.63
N LYS A 128 2.73 12.40 10.49
CA LYS A 128 1.62 11.59 9.98
C LYS A 128 1.72 11.51 8.45
N ILE A 129 1.79 10.30 7.92
CA ILE A 129 1.99 10.04 6.49
C ILE A 129 0.62 9.95 5.78
N TYR A 130 -0.25 9.03 6.22
CA TYR A 130 -1.60 8.88 5.68
C TYR A 130 -2.66 8.81 6.78
N SER A 131 -3.92 9.09 6.40
CA SER A 131 -5.11 8.83 7.21
C SER A 131 -6.05 7.91 6.43
N TYR A 132 -6.24 6.71 6.95
CA TYR A 132 -7.08 5.67 6.40
C TYR A 132 -8.47 5.77 7.04
N HIS A 133 -9.51 5.91 6.23
CA HIS A 133 -10.88 6.04 6.73
C HIS A 133 -11.92 5.18 5.99
N TYR A 134 -11.63 4.72 4.76
CA TYR A 134 -12.61 3.94 3.97
C TYR A 134 -12.75 2.49 4.43
N LEU A 135 -11.70 1.67 4.26
CA LEU A 135 -11.71 0.23 4.59
C LEU A 135 -11.25 -0.05 6.03
N ILE A 136 -10.23 0.67 6.49
CA ILE A 136 -9.74 0.65 7.87
C ILE A 136 -9.82 2.05 8.45
N ASN A 137 -10.05 2.15 9.76
CA ASN A 137 -9.98 3.41 10.50
C ASN A 137 -8.62 3.48 11.19
N GLY A 138 -7.72 4.32 10.68
CA GLY A 138 -6.35 4.37 11.18
C GLY A 138 -5.48 5.38 10.46
N PHE A 139 -4.19 5.39 10.77
CA PHE A 139 -3.21 6.28 10.15
C PHE A 139 -1.83 5.62 10.16
N SER A 140 -0.98 6.02 9.22
CA SER A 140 0.46 5.74 9.28
C SER A 140 1.21 6.95 9.80
N VAL A 141 2.19 6.71 10.67
CA VAL A 141 2.96 7.77 11.33
C VAL A 141 4.40 7.35 11.55
N LEU A 142 5.35 8.23 11.20
CA LEU A 142 6.76 8.12 11.57
C LEU A 142 6.93 8.53 13.03
N VAL A 143 7.35 7.58 13.87
CA VAL A 143 7.52 7.74 15.33
C VAL A 143 8.59 6.78 15.86
N THR A 144 9.15 7.08 17.03
CA THR A 144 10.03 6.12 17.73
C THR A 144 9.22 4.95 18.32
N PRO A 145 9.81 3.77 18.54
CA PRO A 145 9.17 2.64 19.22
C PRO A 145 8.56 3.00 20.59
N ARG A 146 9.24 3.84 21.40
CA ARG A 146 8.65 4.45 22.62
C ARG A 146 7.32 5.19 22.36
N GLN A 147 7.24 5.99 21.31
CA GLN A 147 6.02 6.70 20.93
C GLN A 147 4.94 5.75 20.39
N ALA A 148 5.31 4.76 19.57
CA ALA A 148 4.43 3.68 19.14
C ALA A 148 3.84 2.92 20.35
N LYS A 149 4.64 2.66 21.40
CA LYS A 149 4.17 2.06 22.65
C LYS A 149 3.24 2.97 23.47
N LYS A 150 3.43 4.30 23.43
CA LYS A 150 2.46 5.25 24.02
C LYS A 150 1.11 5.18 23.30
N LEU A 151 1.12 5.07 21.97
CA LEU A 151 -0.09 4.89 21.15
C LEU A 151 -0.77 3.54 21.44
N SER A 152 -0.02 2.44 21.51
CA SER A 152 -0.58 1.11 21.76
C SER A 152 -1.28 0.97 23.14
N ARG A 153 -0.96 1.83 24.11
CA ARG A 153 -1.58 1.87 25.45
C ARG A 153 -2.91 2.62 25.49
N ARG A 154 -3.36 3.21 24.38
CA ARG A 154 -4.63 3.96 24.30
C ARG A 154 -5.82 3.02 24.15
N ARG A 155 -6.89 3.27 24.91
CA ARG A 155 -8.12 2.45 24.86
C ARG A 155 -8.77 2.50 23.48
N GLU A 156 -8.62 3.63 22.80
CA GLU A 156 -9.14 3.95 21.47
C GLU A 156 -8.42 3.18 20.34
N VAL A 157 -7.17 2.77 20.56
CA VAL A 157 -6.34 2.04 19.59
C VAL A 157 -6.64 0.54 19.63
N ALA A 158 -6.71 -0.07 18.45
CA ALA A 158 -6.91 -1.51 18.23
C ALA A 158 -5.57 -2.23 18.06
N ASN A 159 -4.74 -1.76 17.13
CA ASN A 159 -3.42 -2.34 16.84
C ASN A 159 -2.40 -1.26 16.43
N VAL A 160 -1.11 -1.56 16.63
CA VAL A 160 0.03 -0.77 16.19
C VAL A 160 1.04 -1.74 15.57
N VAL A 161 1.22 -1.70 14.26
CA VAL A 161 2.12 -2.59 13.51
C VAL A 161 3.16 -1.77 12.75
N LEU A 162 4.34 -2.36 12.53
CA LEU A 162 5.41 -1.76 11.73
C LEU A 162 5.03 -1.79 10.24
N ASP A 163 5.34 -0.73 9.50
CA ASP A 163 5.28 -0.71 8.04
C ASP A 163 6.50 -1.44 7.45
N PHE A 164 6.29 -2.39 6.54
CA PHE A 164 7.35 -3.21 5.94
C PHE A 164 7.12 -3.39 4.44
N SER A 165 8.21 -3.62 3.71
CA SER A 165 8.16 -3.76 2.25
C SER A 165 7.79 -5.19 1.86
N VAL A 166 6.89 -5.34 0.89
CA VAL A 166 6.55 -6.62 0.25
C VAL A 166 7.28 -6.77 -1.09
N ARG A 167 7.39 -7.99 -1.62
CA ARG A 167 7.97 -8.27 -2.94
C ARG A 167 6.85 -8.53 -3.96
N THR A 168 7.10 -8.13 -5.21
CA THR A 168 6.27 -8.46 -6.37
C THR A 168 6.34 -9.96 -6.69
N ALA A 169 5.25 -10.51 -7.24
CA ALA A 169 5.13 -11.90 -7.67
C ALA A 169 4.02 -12.04 -8.72
N THR A 170 4.30 -12.73 -9.83
CA THR A 170 3.37 -12.93 -10.96
C THR A 170 3.53 -14.32 -11.60
N THR A 171 2.47 -14.82 -12.25
CA THR A 171 2.47 -16.10 -12.97
C THR A 171 1.49 -16.13 -14.16
N HIS A 172 1.99 -16.43 -15.37
CA HIS A 172 1.20 -17.01 -16.48
C HIS A 172 0.03 -16.13 -16.98
N THR A 173 -1.13 -16.64 -17.42
CA THR A 173 -1.45 -18.03 -17.83
C THR A 173 -2.66 -18.28 -18.81
N PRO A 174 -3.37 -17.32 -19.43
CA PRO A 174 -4.78 -17.49 -19.89
C PRO A 174 -5.12 -18.75 -20.71
N GLN A 175 -4.26 -19.13 -21.67
CA GLN A 175 -4.45 -20.28 -22.55
C GLN A 175 -4.39 -21.61 -21.79
N PHE A 176 -3.60 -21.70 -20.72
CA PHE A 176 -3.52 -22.88 -19.84
C PHE A 176 -4.84 -23.14 -19.08
N LEU A 177 -5.59 -22.07 -18.79
CA LEU A 177 -6.89 -22.15 -18.12
C LEU A 177 -8.06 -22.45 -19.08
N GLY A 178 -7.80 -22.59 -20.39
CA GLY A 178 -8.81 -22.96 -21.39
C GLY A 178 -9.91 -21.92 -21.62
N LEU A 179 -9.72 -20.66 -21.16
CA LEU A 179 -10.75 -19.62 -21.21
C LEU A 179 -11.37 -19.38 -22.60
N PRO A 180 -10.61 -19.40 -23.73
CA PRO A 180 -11.19 -19.15 -25.06
C PRO A 180 -12.22 -20.20 -25.51
N GLN A 181 -12.15 -21.42 -24.98
CA GLN A 181 -13.12 -22.50 -25.21
C GLN A 181 -14.06 -22.73 -24.02
N GLY A 182 -13.86 -22.00 -22.92
CA GLY A 182 -14.52 -22.22 -21.63
C GLY A 182 -15.50 -21.11 -21.26
N ALA A 183 -15.04 -20.15 -20.45
CA ALA A 183 -15.90 -19.10 -19.91
C ALA A 183 -16.28 -18.03 -20.95
N TRP A 184 -15.37 -17.67 -21.87
CA TRP A 184 -15.65 -16.57 -22.81
C TRP A 184 -16.87 -16.84 -23.71
N PRO A 185 -17.05 -18.01 -24.35
CA PRO A 185 -18.26 -18.28 -25.15
C PRO A 185 -19.58 -18.19 -24.38
N GLN A 186 -19.58 -18.41 -23.06
CA GLN A 186 -20.77 -18.33 -22.22
C GLN A 186 -21.16 -16.86 -21.95
N GLU A 187 -20.16 -15.99 -21.84
CA GLU A 187 -20.32 -14.54 -21.63
C GLU A 187 -20.37 -13.75 -22.96
N GLY A 188 -20.74 -14.38 -24.08
CA GLY A 188 -20.87 -13.73 -25.39
C GLY A 188 -19.58 -13.64 -26.23
N GLY A 189 -18.45 -14.11 -25.72
CA GLY A 189 -17.14 -14.13 -26.38
C GLY A 189 -16.14 -13.12 -25.80
N PRO A 190 -14.90 -13.06 -26.34
CA PRO A 190 -13.88 -12.13 -25.87
C PRO A 190 -14.27 -10.65 -26.07
N GLU A 191 -15.23 -10.35 -26.94
CA GLU A 191 -15.78 -9.00 -27.16
C GLU A 191 -16.70 -8.51 -26.05
N PHE A 192 -17.06 -9.37 -25.09
CA PHE A 192 -17.92 -9.05 -23.94
C PHE A 192 -17.33 -9.54 -22.59
N ALA A 193 -16.33 -10.43 -22.61
CA ALA A 193 -15.74 -11.05 -21.42
C ALA A 193 -15.20 -10.03 -20.39
N GLY A 194 -15.95 -9.86 -19.30
CA GLY A 194 -15.65 -8.93 -18.20
C GLY A 194 -16.18 -7.51 -18.37
N GLU A 195 -17.05 -7.24 -19.37
CA GLU A 195 -17.63 -5.92 -19.57
C GLU A 195 -18.37 -5.39 -18.33
N GLY A 196 -18.10 -4.14 -17.96
CA GLY A 196 -18.69 -3.49 -16.78
C GLY A 196 -18.08 -3.91 -15.44
N ILE A 197 -17.10 -4.82 -15.43
CA ILE A 197 -16.28 -5.16 -14.27
C ILE A 197 -15.07 -4.23 -14.22
N VAL A 198 -14.73 -3.73 -13.04
CA VAL A 198 -13.50 -2.96 -12.78
C VAL A 198 -12.53 -3.80 -11.96
N ILE A 199 -11.29 -3.94 -12.40
CA ILE A 199 -10.23 -4.70 -11.73
C ILE A 199 -9.20 -3.74 -11.14
N GLY A 200 -9.09 -3.72 -9.82
CA GLY A 200 -8.12 -2.89 -9.10
C GLY A 200 -6.77 -3.58 -8.94
N PHE A 201 -5.71 -2.98 -9.49
CA PHE A 201 -4.33 -3.44 -9.34
C PHE A 201 -3.58 -2.64 -8.25
N ILE A 202 -2.76 -3.32 -7.45
CA ILE A 202 -1.83 -2.72 -6.49
C ILE A 202 -0.44 -3.26 -6.87
N ASP A 203 0.29 -2.49 -7.66
CA ASP A 203 1.52 -2.93 -8.32
C ASP A 203 2.46 -1.71 -8.56
N THR A 204 3.53 -1.87 -9.35
CA THR A 204 4.56 -0.84 -9.61
C THR A 204 4.05 0.40 -10.35
N GLY A 205 2.92 0.30 -11.05
CA GLY A 205 2.30 1.37 -11.82
C GLY A 205 1.54 0.81 -13.01
N ILE A 206 1.30 1.64 -14.02
CA ILE A 206 0.89 1.20 -15.37
C ILE A 206 1.50 2.10 -16.45
N ASP A 207 1.90 1.52 -17.59
CA ASP A 207 2.13 2.28 -18.83
C ASP A 207 0.77 2.55 -19.52
N PRO A 208 0.27 3.80 -19.52
CA PRO A 208 -1.01 4.14 -20.13
C PRO A 208 -0.99 4.10 -21.66
N MET A 209 0.19 4.07 -22.28
CA MET A 209 0.35 4.05 -23.74
C MET A 209 0.37 2.64 -24.33
N HIS A 210 0.45 1.60 -23.47
CA HIS A 210 0.54 0.22 -23.94
C HIS A 210 -0.77 -0.21 -24.65
N PRO A 211 -0.72 -0.82 -25.86
CA PRO A 211 -1.91 -1.14 -26.67
C PRO A 211 -2.98 -1.99 -25.94
N SER A 212 -2.57 -2.79 -24.95
CA SER A 212 -3.47 -3.56 -24.07
C SER A 212 -4.45 -2.71 -23.26
N PHE A 213 -4.21 -1.41 -23.11
CA PHE A 213 -5.05 -0.49 -22.34
C PHE A 213 -5.67 0.64 -23.21
N SER A 214 -5.57 0.54 -24.53
CA SER A 214 -6.26 1.48 -25.42
C SER A 214 -7.76 1.24 -25.45
N ASP A 215 -8.56 2.31 -25.47
CA ASP A 215 -10.03 2.26 -25.59
C ASP A 215 -10.55 2.46 -27.04
N ASN A 216 -9.63 2.60 -28.01
CA ASN A 216 -9.95 2.81 -29.43
C ASN A 216 -9.85 1.56 -30.32
N MET A 217 -9.53 0.40 -29.74
CA MET A 217 -9.21 -0.85 -30.46
C MET A 217 -10.43 -1.67 -30.87
N SER A 218 -11.62 -1.37 -30.33
CA SER A 218 -12.87 -2.08 -30.60
C SER A 218 -13.97 -1.11 -31.05
N GLU A 219 -14.80 -1.53 -32.00
CA GLU A 219 -15.97 -0.75 -32.45
C GLU A 219 -16.94 -0.47 -31.29
N ASN A 220 -17.04 -1.43 -30.35
CA ASN A 220 -17.77 -1.28 -29.09
C ASN A 220 -16.97 -0.45 -28.09
N SER A 221 -17.49 0.72 -27.71
CA SER A 221 -16.91 1.54 -26.64
C SER A 221 -16.87 0.79 -25.31
N PHE A 222 -15.92 1.12 -24.42
CA PHE A 222 -15.89 0.59 -23.06
C PHE A 222 -16.86 1.37 -22.17
N PRO A 223 -17.93 0.76 -21.62
CA PRO A 223 -18.87 1.46 -20.75
C PRO A 223 -18.28 1.57 -19.34
N VAL A 224 -17.84 2.78 -18.97
CA VAL A 224 -17.36 3.05 -17.59
C VAL A 224 -18.55 2.94 -16.63
N PRO A 225 -18.50 2.09 -15.57
CA PRO A 225 -19.63 1.93 -14.66
C PRO A 225 -20.01 3.24 -13.97
N THR A 226 -21.30 3.59 -13.95
CA THR A 226 -21.81 4.87 -13.45
C THR A 226 -21.56 5.13 -11.96
N HIS A 227 -21.26 4.07 -11.20
CA HIS A 227 -20.94 4.12 -9.77
C HIS A 227 -19.42 4.16 -9.51
N PHE A 228 -18.58 4.10 -10.54
CA PHE A 228 -17.13 4.21 -10.40
C PHE A 228 -16.75 5.63 -9.95
N SER A 229 -16.07 5.71 -8.81
CA SER A 229 -15.64 6.97 -8.19
C SER A 229 -14.12 7.04 -7.99
N GLY A 230 -13.38 6.24 -8.77
CA GLY A 230 -11.93 6.32 -8.83
C GLY A 230 -11.46 7.65 -9.42
N ILE A 231 -10.17 7.92 -9.25
CA ILE A 231 -9.53 9.17 -9.67
C ILE A 231 -8.38 8.80 -10.60
N CYS A 232 -8.27 9.50 -11.71
CA CYS A 232 -7.03 9.57 -12.48
C CYS A 232 -6.15 10.68 -11.89
N GLU A 233 -5.06 10.31 -11.23
CA GLU A 233 -4.11 11.26 -10.67
C GLU A 233 -3.19 11.81 -11.76
N VAL A 234 -3.17 13.13 -11.91
CA VAL A 234 -2.35 13.83 -12.89
C VAL A 234 -1.03 14.25 -12.24
N THR A 235 0.07 13.85 -12.85
CA THR A 235 1.44 14.24 -12.45
C THR A 235 2.21 14.71 -13.69
N ARG A 236 3.52 15.04 -13.53
CA ARG A 236 4.39 15.37 -14.67
C ARG A 236 4.54 14.17 -15.63
N ASP A 237 4.68 12.98 -15.06
CA ASP A 237 5.04 11.75 -15.80
C ASP A 237 3.80 10.88 -16.12
N PHE A 238 2.64 11.27 -15.58
CA PHE A 238 1.32 10.70 -15.88
C PHE A 238 0.33 11.85 -16.15
N PRO A 239 0.36 12.46 -17.35
CA PRO A 239 -0.38 13.69 -17.64
C PRO A 239 -1.90 13.48 -17.79
N SER A 240 -2.64 14.60 -17.88
CA SER A 240 -4.07 14.57 -18.19
C SER A 240 -4.31 13.89 -19.54
N GLY A 241 -5.17 12.87 -19.56
CA GLY A 241 -5.43 12.02 -20.73
C GLY A 241 -4.76 10.64 -20.68
N SER A 242 -3.90 10.36 -19.69
CA SER A 242 -3.34 9.01 -19.48
C SER A 242 -4.38 7.98 -19.02
N CYS A 243 -5.52 8.40 -18.45
CA CYS A 243 -6.68 7.53 -18.26
C CYS A 243 -7.68 7.74 -19.40
N ASN A 244 -8.33 6.65 -19.82
CA ASN A 244 -9.30 6.59 -20.91
C ASN A 244 -10.52 5.73 -20.46
N ARG A 245 -11.33 5.18 -21.37
CA ARG A 245 -12.48 4.33 -20.99
C ARG A 245 -12.11 2.88 -20.62
N LYS A 246 -10.87 2.47 -20.89
CA LYS A 246 -10.30 1.17 -20.53
C LYS A 246 -9.55 1.31 -19.20
N LEU A 247 -8.47 2.08 -19.16
CA LEU A 247 -7.78 2.47 -17.92
C LEU A 247 -8.52 3.65 -17.28
N ILE A 248 -9.52 3.38 -16.42
CA ILE A 248 -10.44 4.41 -15.91
C ILE A 248 -9.96 5.15 -14.65
N GLY A 249 -8.90 4.69 -13.98
CA GLY A 249 -8.36 5.33 -12.79
C GLY A 249 -6.94 4.86 -12.49
N ALA A 250 -6.13 5.77 -11.95
CA ALA A 250 -4.71 5.55 -11.70
C ALA A 250 -4.28 6.40 -10.50
N ARG A 251 -3.62 5.78 -9.51
CA ARG A 251 -3.23 6.38 -8.23
C ARG A 251 -1.90 5.81 -7.76
N HIS A 252 -1.11 6.58 -7.03
CA HIS A 252 0.11 6.10 -6.41
C HIS A 252 0.21 6.44 -4.91
N PHE A 253 1.04 5.68 -4.18
CA PHE A 253 1.15 5.77 -2.72
C PHE A 253 2.60 5.59 -2.24
N SER A 254 3.49 6.52 -2.64
CA SER A 254 4.94 6.45 -2.39
C SER A 254 5.42 7.08 -1.08
N ALA A 255 4.59 7.87 -0.36
CA ALA A 255 5.07 8.73 0.72
C ALA A 255 5.72 7.97 1.90
N SER A 256 5.28 6.74 2.20
CA SER A 256 5.91 5.89 3.22
C SER A 256 7.33 5.47 2.79
N ALA A 257 7.47 5.06 1.53
CA ALA A 257 8.73 4.60 0.95
C ALA A 257 9.75 5.75 0.79
N ILE A 258 9.29 6.93 0.35
CA ILE A 258 10.09 8.17 0.32
C ILE A 258 10.56 8.53 1.73
N THR A 259 9.66 8.55 2.72
CA THR A 259 10.00 8.92 4.11
C THR A 259 10.98 7.92 4.75
N ARG A 260 10.94 6.64 4.35
CA ARG A 260 11.88 5.58 4.77
C ARG A 260 13.20 5.61 4.00
N GLY A 261 13.37 6.48 3.01
CA GLY A 261 14.57 6.56 2.17
C GLY A 261 14.77 5.35 1.24
N ILE A 262 13.75 4.51 1.05
CA ILE A 262 13.82 3.29 0.21
C ILE A 262 13.33 3.51 -1.23
N PHE A 263 12.79 4.69 -1.52
CA PHE A 263 12.30 5.09 -2.84
C PHE A 263 12.77 6.52 -3.12
N ASN A 264 13.47 6.73 -4.22
CA ASN A 264 14.07 8.03 -4.54
C ASN A 264 13.25 8.73 -5.62
N ALA A 265 12.30 9.58 -5.22
CA ALA A 265 11.44 10.33 -6.14
C ALA A 265 12.17 11.32 -7.09
N SER A 266 13.51 11.44 -7.00
CA SER A 266 14.33 12.16 -7.99
C SER A 266 14.90 11.26 -9.10
N GLN A 267 14.80 9.94 -8.95
CA GLN A 267 15.28 8.91 -9.88
C GLN A 267 14.11 8.01 -10.34
N ASP A 268 13.20 7.69 -9.42
CA ASP A 268 12.00 6.90 -9.61
C ASP A 268 10.75 7.76 -9.83
N TYR A 269 9.73 7.22 -10.50
CA TYR A 269 8.48 7.91 -10.77
C TYR A 269 7.55 7.93 -9.55
N ALA A 270 7.52 9.04 -8.80
CA ALA A 270 6.48 9.31 -7.81
C ALA A 270 5.14 9.67 -8.50
N SER A 271 4.57 8.70 -9.22
CA SER A 271 3.34 8.84 -10.00
C SER A 271 2.68 7.47 -10.26
N PRO A 272 1.52 7.39 -10.91
CA PRO A 272 0.94 6.13 -11.37
C PRO A 272 1.67 5.45 -12.55
N PHE A 273 2.65 6.13 -13.18
CA PHE A 273 3.42 5.58 -14.31
C PHE A 273 4.33 4.43 -13.87
N ASP A 274 4.36 3.35 -14.67
CA ASP A 274 5.21 2.18 -14.41
C ASP A 274 6.65 2.39 -14.88
N GLY A 275 7.57 2.56 -13.95
CA GLY A 275 9.01 2.59 -14.24
C GLY A 275 9.69 1.22 -14.29
N ASP A 276 9.01 0.15 -13.88
CA ASP A 276 9.58 -1.19 -13.70
C ASP A 276 9.07 -2.17 -14.77
N GLY A 277 7.77 -2.13 -15.06
CA GLY A 277 7.09 -2.97 -16.05
C GLY A 277 6.27 -4.11 -15.44
N HIS A 278 6.49 -4.48 -14.16
CA HIS A 278 5.74 -5.54 -13.50
C HIS A 278 4.23 -5.24 -13.47
N GLY A 279 3.82 -4.04 -13.07
CA GLY A 279 2.41 -3.63 -13.02
C GLY A 279 1.72 -3.64 -14.37
N THR A 280 2.39 -3.14 -15.41
CA THR A 280 1.94 -3.19 -16.82
C THR A 280 1.76 -4.64 -17.29
N HIS A 281 2.67 -5.53 -16.92
CA HIS A 281 2.59 -6.96 -17.24
C HIS A 281 1.46 -7.68 -16.46
N THR A 282 1.31 -7.42 -15.16
CA THR A 282 0.21 -7.93 -14.32
C THR A 282 -1.15 -7.51 -14.86
N ALA A 283 -1.32 -6.20 -15.12
CA ALA A 283 -2.59 -5.63 -15.57
C ALA A 283 -2.95 -6.11 -16.98
N SER A 284 -1.99 -6.23 -17.90
CA SER A 284 -2.26 -6.75 -19.25
C SER A 284 -2.59 -8.24 -19.24
N THR A 285 -1.99 -9.02 -18.35
CA THR A 285 -2.32 -10.44 -18.14
C THR A 285 -3.76 -10.66 -17.63
N ALA A 286 -4.25 -9.77 -16.75
CA ALA A 286 -5.59 -9.91 -16.18
C ALA A 286 -6.67 -9.24 -17.04
N ALA A 287 -6.45 -8.00 -17.47
CA ALA A 287 -7.44 -7.12 -18.07
C ALA A 287 -7.03 -6.58 -19.46
N GLY A 288 -5.87 -6.96 -20.01
CA GLY A 288 -5.43 -6.45 -21.31
C GLY A 288 -6.40 -6.78 -22.44
N ASN A 289 -6.53 -5.87 -23.41
CA ASN A 289 -7.32 -6.07 -24.62
C ASN A 289 -6.99 -7.40 -25.32
N TYR A 290 -7.99 -8.02 -25.95
CA TYR A 290 -7.81 -9.22 -26.77
C TYR A 290 -7.11 -8.89 -28.10
N GLY A 291 -6.23 -9.76 -28.57
CA GLY A 291 -5.65 -9.68 -29.91
C GLY A 291 -4.41 -8.79 -30.05
N ILE A 292 -3.75 -8.40 -28.95
CA ILE A 292 -2.58 -7.51 -28.98
C ILE A 292 -1.34 -8.26 -29.50
N PRO A 293 -0.68 -7.83 -30.59
CA PRO A 293 0.49 -8.53 -31.11
C PRO A 293 1.69 -8.43 -30.18
N VAL A 294 2.26 -9.57 -29.81
CA VAL A 294 3.46 -9.65 -28.96
C VAL A 294 4.69 -9.60 -29.85
N LEU A 295 5.41 -8.48 -29.80
CA LEU A 295 6.64 -8.23 -30.54
C LEU A 295 7.82 -8.05 -29.58
N VAL A 296 8.79 -8.96 -29.62
CA VAL A 296 10.01 -8.88 -28.80
C VAL A 296 11.24 -8.96 -29.71
N ALA A 297 12.11 -7.96 -29.63
CA ALA A 297 13.29 -7.81 -30.50
C ALA A 297 12.99 -7.95 -32.02
N GLY A 298 11.81 -7.50 -32.45
CA GLY A 298 11.35 -7.59 -33.85
C GLY A 298 10.72 -8.94 -34.25
N HIS A 299 10.66 -9.93 -33.34
CA HIS A 299 10.02 -11.22 -33.58
C HIS A 299 8.58 -11.25 -33.03
N TYR A 300 7.67 -11.86 -33.79
CA TYR A 300 6.27 -12.03 -33.41
C TYR A 300 6.03 -13.36 -32.68
N PHE A 301 5.46 -13.29 -31.49
CA PHE A 301 5.21 -14.43 -30.60
C PHE A 301 3.71 -14.81 -30.49
N GLY A 302 2.87 -14.29 -31.38
CA GLY A 302 1.41 -14.45 -31.32
C GLY A 302 0.72 -13.22 -30.74
N ASN A 303 -0.58 -13.36 -30.46
CA ASN A 303 -1.39 -12.31 -29.86
C ASN A 303 -1.66 -12.60 -28.37
N ALA A 304 -1.45 -11.60 -27.53
CA ALA A 304 -1.82 -11.58 -26.12
C ALA A 304 -3.31 -11.23 -25.93
N SER A 305 -3.81 -11.58 -24.75
CA SER A 305 -5.11 -11.17 -24.21
C SER A 305 -5.04 -11.22 -22.70
N GLY A 306 -5.75 -10.32 -22.03
CA GLY A 306 -6.12 -10.49 -20.64
C GLY A 306 -7.11 -11.65 -20.46
N MET A 307 -7.30 -12.07 -19.21
CA MET A 307 -8.38 -12.99 -18.80
C MET A 307 -9.77 -12.39 -19.02
N ALA A 308 -9.91 -11.08 -18.80
CA ALA A 308 -11.13 -10.29 -18.92
C ALA A 308 -10.90 -9.10 -19.87
N PRO A 309 -10.77 -9.32 -21.19
CA PRO A 309 -10.36 -8.29 -22.14
C PRO A 309 -11.31 -7.09 -22.26
N ARG A 310 -12.54 -7.17 -21.74
CA ARG A 310 -13.52 -6.06 -21.70
C ARG A 310 -13.72 -5.40 -20.34
N SER A 311 -13.04 -5.88 -19.28
CA SER A 311 -13.03 -5.17 -18.00
C SER A 311 -12.30 -3.83 -18.12
N GLN A 312 -12.50 -2.96 -17.13
CA GLN A 312 -11.67 -1.79 -16.87
C GLN A 312 -10.63 -2.07 -15.77
#